data_AF-A0A1X7LPL7-F1
#
_entry.id   AF-A0A1X7LPL7-F1
#
_cell.length_a   1.000
_cell.length_b   1.000
_cell.length_c   1.000
_cell.angle_alpha   90.00
_cell.angle_beta   90.00
_cell.angle_gamma   90.00
#
_symmetry.space_group_name_H-M   'P 1'
#
loop_
_entity.id
_entity.type
_entity.pdbx_description
1 polymer ?
#
loop_
_entity_poly.entity_id
_entity_poly.type
_entity_poly.pdbx_seq_one_letter_code
_entity_poly.pdbx_strand_id
1 'polypeptide(L)'
;MMSKRAWTCMLSGLLLSGAILSAPSTAAAAPSYGYMDMKESRTYVPIRYLSEQLKYSVNWDAKHARIQITQGQTRVELTVGSSVAKVNGEQRTLDAAPFAKGGVTYVPIRFVAEAMKLELTWDSKRSALLFQGEQGPLTLPVVSTARQVASNPIQSSSRTIKAQQRSYSIQLVEVDLLHPKVSLGVGVANGKIGSVASLKHMAEQNGAAVAMNGTFFDAYTSSDVKVPYGYIVQGGKIVHKSSGDKRSMVVFTKNNQIELIDGKDFQARFDAGDVDGALQAGPRLVRDGQVAVDPVSEGFKDPKILTNGGARSAIGITKDQKLLLVTVPSATIPQLAHIMKQAGAYQAMNLDGGASSGLYVKGRYATSPGRALSNSLLVFLQK
;
A
#
# COMPACT_ATOMS: atom_id res chain seq x y z
N MET A 1 -0.06 -40.54 73.50
CA MET A 1 -0.67 -40.75 72.17
C MET A 1 -0.90 -39.38 71.53
N MET A 2 -0.54 -39.28 70.26
CA MET A 2 -0.23 -38.12 69.42
C MET A 2 -1.09 -36.84 69.52
N SER A 3 -0.39 -35.71 69.35
CA SER A 3 -0.85 -34.34 69.19
C SER A 3 -1.56 -34.11 67.85
N LYS A 4 -2.60 -33.27 67.84
CA LYS A 4 -2.96 -32.39 66.71
C LYS A 4 -3.51 -31.07 67.24
N ARG A 5 -2.71 -30.01 67.10
CA ARG A 5 -3.12 -28.61 67.27
C ARG A 5 -3.71 -28.13 65.95
N ALA A 6 -4.94 -27.58 65.99
CA ALA A 6 -5.55 -26.91 64.85
C ALA A 6 -4.94 -25.51 64.70
N TRP A 7 -4.44 -25.21 63.50
CA TRP A 7 -3.92 -23.90 63.13
C TRP A 7 -4.96 -23.14 62.31
N THR A 8 -5.12 -21.88 62.70
CA THR A 8 -5.87 -20.81 62.07
C THR A 8 -5.27 -20.45 60.71
N CYS A 9 -6.08 -20.35 59.65
CA CYS A 9 -5.69 -19.65 58.42
C CYS A 9 -6.65 -18.48 58.19
N MET A 10 -6.18 -17.27 58.46
CA MET A 10 -6.78 -16.03 57.98
C MET A 10 -6.51 -15.92 56.47
N LEU A 11 -7.57 -15.79 55.66
CA LEU A 11 -7.44 -15.34 54.27
C LEU A 11 -7.28 -13.82 54.27
N SER A 12 -6.08 -13.34 53.95
CA SER A 12 -5.83 -11.97 53.54
C SER A 12 -6.17 -11.81 52.05
N GLY A 13 -7.27 -11.11 51.75
CA GLY A 13 -7.61 -10.72 50.39
C GLY A 13 -6.76 -9.53 49.95
N LEU A 14 -5.76 -9.77 49.09
CA LEU A 14 -5.10 -8.72 48.32
C LEU A 14 -5.90 -8.49 47.02
N LEU A 15 -6.64 -7.38 46.97
CA LEU A 15 -7.22 -6.85 45.74
C LEU A 15 -6.09 -6.22 44.90
N LEU A 16 -5.56 -6.97 43.94
CA LEU A 16 -4.74 -6.39 42.86
C LEU A 16 -5.67 -5.63 41.91
N SER A 17 -5.74 -4.32 42.07
CA SER A 17 -6.31 -3.41 41.06
C SER A 17 -5.39 -3.41 39.84
N GLY A 18 -5.71 -4.22 38.84
CA GLY A 18 -5.05 -4.20 37.54
C GLY A 18 -5.36 -2.88 36.82
N ALA A 19 -4.43 -1.93 36.88
CA ALA A 19 -4.44 -0.78 36.00
C ALA A 19 -4.15 -1.28 34.57
N ILE A 20 -5.19 -1.35 33.74
CA ILE A 20 -5.04 -1.55 32.29
C ILE A 20 -4.39 -0.27 31.75
N LEU A 21 -3.07 -0.30 31.58
CA LEU A 21 -2.35 0.67 30.76
C LEU A 21 -2.80 0.48 29.31
N SER A 22 -3.84 1.20 28.90
CA SER A 22 -4.13 1.40 27.49
C SER A 22 -2.96 2.18 26.89
N ALA A 23 -2.08 1.50 26.16
CA ALA A 23 -1.10 2.17 25.33
C ALA A 23 -1.86 3.12 24.38
N PRO A 24 -1.44 4.39 24.25
CA PRO A 24 -2.07 5.28 23.28
C PRO A 24 -1.88 4.65 21.91
N SER A 25 -2.98 4.34 21.23
CA SER A 25 -2.95 4.02 19.81
C SER A 25 -2.46 5.27 19.11
N THR A 26 -1.18 5.34 18.80
CA THR A 26 -0.66 6.33 17.86
C THR A 26 -1.35 6.03 16.54
N ALA A 27 -2.39 6.80 16.22
CA ALA A 27 -2.99 6.76 14.90
C ALA A 27 -1.86 6.92 13.88
N ALA A 28 -1.76 5.98 12.94
CA ALA A 28 -0.77 6.08 11.88
C ALA A 28 -0.91 7.45 11.20
N ALA A 29 0.20 8.16 11.01
CA ALA A 29 0.18 9.45 10.34
C ALA A 29 -0.44 9.28 8.94
N ALA A 30 -1.30 10.22 8.53
CA ALA A 30 -1.91 10.18 7.20
C ALA A 30 -0.83 10.05 6.11
N PRO A 31 -1.07 9.26 5.05
CA PRO A 31 -0.13 9.15 3.94
C PRO A 31 0.25 10.54 3.41
N SER A 32 1.53 10.88 3.47
CA SER A 32 2.05 12.11 2.85
C SER A 32 2.18 11.91 1.35
N TYR A 33 1.75 12.89 0.57
CA TYR A 33 1.94 12.94 -0.87
C TYR A 33 2.19 14.38 -1.34
N GLY A 34 2.93 14.52 -2.44
CA GLY A 34 3.17 15.77 -3.14
C GLY A 34 2.21 15.98 -4.31
N TYR A 35 2.30 17.18 -4.89
CA TYR A 35 1.58 17.54 -6.10
C TYR A 35 2.54 17.87 -7.23
N MET A 36 2.15 17.56 -8.46
CA MET A 36 2.81 18.04 -9.67
C MET A 36 1.82 18.80 -10.53
N ASP A 37 2.16 20.04 -10.86
CA ASP A 37 1.55 20.73 -11.99
C ASP A 37 2.09 20.10 -13.26
N MET A 38 1.22 19.36 -13.95
CA MET A 38 1.57 18.61 -15.15
C MET A 38 1.81 19.51 -16.37
N LYS A 39 1.26 20.73 -16.38
CA LYS A 39 1.44 21.68 -17.48
C LYS A 39 2.82 22.33 -17.41
N GLU A 40 3.19 22.75 -16.21
CA GLU A 40 4.41 23.52 -15.96
C GLU A 40 5.57 22.66 -15.43
N SER A 41 5.33 21.36 -15.20
CA SER A 41 6.31 20.41 -14.62
C SER A 41 6.92 20.90 -13.30
N ARG A 42 6.06 21.44 -12.41
CA ARG A 42 6.45 21.97 -11.10
C ARG A 42 5.93 21.06 -10.00
N THR A 43 6.83 20.62 -9.12
CA THR A 43 6.50 19.69 -8.04
C THR A 43 6.49 20.40 -6.70
N TYR A 44 5.53 20.02 -5.86
CA TYR A 44 5.29 20.59 -4.56
C TYR A 44 5.22 19.52 -3.50
N VAL A 45 5.79 19.79 -2.34
CA VAL A 45 5.78 18.88 -1.20
C VAL A 45 5.13 19.55 0.01
N PRO A 46 4.45 18.78 0.87
CA PRO A 46 3.85 19.36 2.06
C PRO A 46 4.95 19.77 3.05
N ILE A 47 4.80 20.93 3.67
CA ILE A 47 5.79 21.45 4.63
C ILE A 47 6.01 20.50 5.82
N ARG A 48 4.99 19.70 6.16
CA ARG A 48 5.08 18.64 7.17
C ARG A 48 6.06 17.53 6.77
N TYR A 49 6.15 17.18 5.49
CA TYR A 49 7.10 16.16 5.05
C TYR A 49 8.54 16.62 5.27
N LEU A 50 8.83 17.90 5.02
CA LEU A 50 10.15 18.48 5.27
C LEU A 50 10.54 18.39 6.76
N SER A 51 9.60 18.60 7.68
CA SER A 51 9.86 18.53 9.12
C SER A 51 9.89 17.11 9.66
N GLU A 52 8.88 16.30 9.36
CA GLU A 52 8.74 14.96 9.95
C GLU A 52 9.69 13.94 9.32
N GLN A 53 9.90 14.01 8.00
CA GLN A 53 10.69 13.02 7.27
C GLN A 53 12.13 13.50 7.05
N LEU A 54 12.32 14.76 6.65
CA LEU A 54 13.66 15.33 6.40
C LEU A 54 14.27 16.07 7.61
N LYS A 55 13.55 16.14 8.74
CA LYS A 55 14.02 16.73 10.00
C LYS A 55 14.37 18.22 9.93
N TYR A 56 13.83 18.95 8.96
CA TYR A 56 14.03 20.40 8.88
C TYR A 56 13.19 21.12 9.94
N SER A 57 13.70 22.24 10.46
CA SER A 57 12.92 23.11 11.33
C SER A 57 11.95 23.92 10.47
N VAL A 58 10.65 23.64 10.59
CA VAL A 58 9.59 24.32 9.84
C VAL A 58 8.68 25.06 10.81
N ASN A 59 8.57 26.38 10.64
CA ASN A 59 7.59 27.22 11.32
C ASN A 59 6.53 27.70 10.32
N TRP A 60 5.26 27.51 10.65
CA TRP A 60 4.12 27.98 9.87
C TRP A 60 3.36 29.05 10.65
N ASP A 61 3.43 30.28 10.15
CA ASP A 61 2.64 31.41 10.64
C ASP A 61 1.35 31.51 9.82
N ALA A 62 0.26 30.96 10.37
CA ALA A 62 -1.04 30.96 9.72
C ALA A 62 -1.63 32.38 9.55
N LYS A 63 -1.29 33.33 10.45
CA LYS A 63 -1.84 34.69 10.41
C LYS A 63 -1.31 35.47 9.21
N HIS A 64 -0.04 35.30 8.90
CA HIS A 64 0.62 35.99 7.77
C HIS A 64 0.86 35.07 6.56
N ALA A 65 0.35 33.84 6.62
CA ALA A 65 0.56 32.79 5.64
C ALA A 65 2.04 32.58 5.27
N ARG A 66 2.93 32.69 6.27
CA ARG A 66 4.38 32.64 6.11
C ARG A 66 4.94 31.30 6.56
N ILE A 67 5.83 30.75 5.74
CA ILE A 67 6.54 29.50 5.98
C ILE A 67 8.00 29.87 6.20
N GLN A 68 8.59 29.46 7.31
CA GLN A 68 10.02 29.55 7.54
C GLN A 68 10.58 28.14 7.66
N ILE A 69 11.53 27.79 6.79
CA ILE A 69 12.22 26.51 6.77
C ILE A 69 13.67 26.77 7.11
N THR A 70 14.25 26.02 8.05
CA THR A 70 15.63 26.17 8.48
C THR A 70 16.32 24.80 8.52
N GLN A 71 17.48 24.73 7.89
CA GLN A 71 18.39 23.57 7.95
C GLN A 71 19.83 24.09 8.07
N GLY A 72 20.52 23.71 9.16
CA GLY A 72 21.83 24.26 9.48
C GLY A 72 21.78 25.79 9.58
N GLN A 73 22.61 26.48 8.80
CA GLN A 73 22.66 27.94 8.73
C GLN A 73 21.73 28.55 7.67
N THR A 74 21.14 27.73 6.80
CA THR A 74 20.28 28.20 5.73
C THR A 74 18.87 28.41 6.24
N ARG A 75 18.33 29.62 6.02
CA ARG A 75 16.94 29.99 6.28
C ARG A 75 16.25 30.36 4.98
N VAL A 76 15.12 29.70 4.71
CA VAL A 76 14.22 30.00 3.60
C VAL A 76 12.89 30.51 4.15
N GLU A 77 12.46 31.68 3.70
CA GLU A 77 11.16 32.27 4.01
C GLU A 77 10.30 32.33 2.74
N LEU A 78 9.10 31.76 2.82
CA LEU A 78 8.13 31.70 1.74
C LEU A 78 6.80 32.26 2.25
N THR A 79 5.97 32.78 1.33
CA THR A 79 4.60 33.23 1.65
C THR A 79 3.64 32.57 0.67
N VAL A 80 2.53 32.01 1.17
CA VAL A 80 1.52 31.38 0.32
C VAL A 80 0.97 32.40 -0.70
N GLY A 81 0.91 32.00 -1.97
CA GLY A 81 0.46 32.85 -3.08
C GLY A 81 1.49 33.86 -3.60
N SER A 82 2.66 33.97 -2.97
CA SER A 82 3.74 34.86 -3.42
C SER A 82 4.81 34.09 -4.19
N SER A 83 5.24 34.64 -5.34
CA SER A 83 6.44 34.20 -6.05
C SER A 83 7.72 34.88 -5.58
N VAL A 84 7.66 35.65 -4.49
CA VAL A 84 8.84 36.24 -3.84
C VAL A 84 9.13 35.51 -2.54
N ALA A 85 10.37 35.05 -2.41
CA ALA A 85 10.92 34.36 -1.25
C ALA A 85 12.12 35.12 -0.69
N LYS A 86 12.59 34.73 0.49
CA LYS A 86 13.90 35.14 1.01
C LYS A 86 14.76 33.94 1.34
N VAL A 87 16.04 34.00 0.99
CA VAL A 87 17.06 33.03 1.41
C VAL A 87 18.12 33.80 2.19
N ASN A 88 18.27 33.48 3.47
CA ASN A 88 19.17 34.20 4.40
C ASN A 88 18.95 35.73 4.40
N GLY A 89 17.69 36.16 4.25
CA GLY A 89 17.30 37.57 4.22
C GLY A 89 17.32 38.22 2.83
N GLU A 90 18.00 37.62 1.85
CA GLU A 90 18.08 38.13 0.48
C GLU A 90 16.87 37.68 -0.36
N GLN A 91 16.28 38.59 -1.13
CA GLN A 91 15.12 38.25 -1.97
C GLN A 91 15.50 37.34 -3.13
N ARG A 92 14.60 36.39 -3.43
CA ARG A 92 14.68 35.47 -4.56
C ARG A 92 13.30 35.29 -5.17
N THR A 93 13.26 35.14 -6.49
CA THR A 93 12.02 34.84 -7.23
C THR A 93 11.83 33.34 -7.33
N LEU A 94 10.60 32.89 -7.12
CA LEU A 94 10.18 31.50 -7.29
C LEU A 94 9.62 31.29 -8.69
N ASP A 95 9.90 30.12 -9.27
CA ASP A 95 9.19 29.67 -10.48
C ASP A 95 7.73 29.33 -10.16
N ALA A 96 7.40 28.95 -8.92
CA ALA A 96 6.04 28.71 -8.45
C ALA A 96 5.80 29.20 -7.02
N ALA A 97 4.63 29.80 -6.79
CA ALA A 97 4.22 30.20 -5.45
C ALA A 97 3.79 28.97 -4.60
N PRO A 98 4.10 28.94 -3.29
CA PRO A 98 3.50 28.00 -2.37
C PRO A 98 1.97 28.14 -2.35
N PHE A 99 1.25 27.06 -2.09
CA PHE A 99 -0.21 27.07 -2.01
C PHE A 99 -0.72 26.23 -0.85
N ALA A 100 -1.97 26.47 -0.44
CA ALA A 100 -2.69 25.64 0.52
C ALA A 100 -3.82 24.87 -0.18
N LYS A 101 -3.95 23.57 0.11
CA LYS A 101 -5.02 22.71 -0.42
C LYS A 101 -5.41 21.67 0.62
N GLY A 102 -6.71 21.54 0.90
CA GLY A 102 -7.21 20.57 1.87
C GLY A 102 -6.64 20.75 3.29
N GLY A 103 -6.35 22.00 3.70
CA GLY A 103 -5.73 22.30 4.99
C GLY A 103 -4.23 21.99 5.07
N VAL A 104 -3.59 21.61 3.97
CA VAL A 104 -2.15 21.33 3.89
C VAL A 104 -1.46 22.39 3.04
N THR A 105 -0.34 22.92 3.54
CA THR A 105 0.49 23.88 2.81
C THR A 105 1.60 23.15 2.06
N TYR A 106 1.75 23.49 0.79
CA TYR A 106 2.68 22.90 -0.15
C TYR A 106 3.68 23.94 -0.65
N VAL A 107 4.95 23.55 -0.75
CA VAL A 107 6.06 24.40 -1.22
C VAL A 107 6.73 23.82 -2.46
N PRO A 108 7.22 24.66 -3.39
CA PRO A 108 7.94 24.19 -4.57
C PRO A 108 9.25 23.51 -4.15
N ILE A 109 9.35 22.21 -4.41
CA ILE A 109 10.47 21.41 -3.87
C ILE A 109 11.79 21.73 -4.55
N ARG A 110 11.78 22.12 -5.82
CA ARG A 110 12.99 22.51 -6.55
C ARG A 110 13.70 23.66 -5.84
N PHE A 111 12.97 24.74 -5.55
CA PHE A 111 13.53 25.91 -4.88
C PHE A 111 14.07 25.59 -3.48
N VAL A 112 13.28 24.84 -2.69
CA VAL A 112 13.71 24.40 -1.35
C VAL A 112 14.97 23.55 -1.46
N ALA A 113 15.03 22.64 -2.44
CA ALA A 113 16.15 21.74 -2.61
C ALA A 113 17.43 22.47 -3.05
N GLU A 114 17.32 23.42 -3.97
CA GLU A 114 18.45 24.26 -4.39
C GLU A 114 19.00 25.10 -3.23
N ALA A 115 18.12 25.78 -2.49
CA ALA A 115 18.53 26.61 -1.36
C ALA A 115 19.20 25.80 -0.25
N MET A 116 18.72 24.58 0.00
CA MET A 116 19.17 23.72 1.09
C MET A 116 20.20 22.67 0.68
N LYS A 117 20.57 22.61 -0.61
CA LYS A 117 21.41 21.55 -1.20
C LYS A 117 20.87 20.14 -0.89
N LEU A 118 19.54 20.00 -0.94
CA LEU A 118 18.86 18.72 -0.75
C LEU A 118 18.96 17.91 -2.04
N GLU A 119 19.48 16.70 -1.92
CA GLU A 119 19.45 15.72 -3.01
C GLU A 119 18.09 15.03 -3.09
N LEU A 120 17.54 15.00 -4.30
CA LEU A 120 16.31 14.27 -4.60
C LEU A 120 16.33 13.73 -6.02
N THR A 121 15.55 12.69 -6.28
CA THR A 121 15.39 12.10 -7.61
C THR A 121 13.92 11.87 -7.93
N TRP A 122 13.54 12.06 -9.20
CA TRP A 122 12.21 11.70 -9.68
C TRP A 122 12.15 10.22 -10.08
N ASP A 123 11.23 9.48 -9.50
CA ASP A 123 10.86 8.14 -9.93
C ASP A 123 9.59 8.19 -10.79
N SER A 124 9.77 8.10 -12.10
CA SER A 124 8.67 8.12 -13.06
C SER A 124 7.78 6.87 -13.02
N LYS A 125 8.31 5.74 -12.54
CA LYS A 125 7.57 4.46 -12.46
C LYS A 125 6.61 4.47 -11.28
N ARG A 126 7.03 5.05 -10.16
CA ARG A 126 6.21 5.21 -8.95
C ARG A 126 5.45 6.54 -8.93
N SER A 127 5.76 7.45 -9.85
CA SER A 127 5.30 8.86 -9.82
C SER A 127 5.58 9.44 -8.45
N ALA A 128 6.85 9.42 -8.03
CA ALA A 128 7.26 9.75 -6.68
C ALA A 128 8.60 10.51 -6.66
N LEU A 129 8.81 11.30 -5.61
CA LEU A 129 10.12 11.85 -5.29
C LEU A 129 10.84 10.90 -4.33
N LEU A 130 12.12 10.67 -4.59
CA LEU A 130 13.02 9.92 -3.72
C LEU A 130 13.97 10.89 -3.04
N PHE A 131 14.13 10.75 -1.74
CA PHE A 131 15.03 11.56 -0.91
C PHE A 131 15.99 10.63 -0.17
N GLN A 132 17.17 11.14 0.17
CA GLN A 132 18.03 10.48 1.14
C GLN A 132 17.56 10.84 2.55
N GLY A 133 17.14 9.84 3.33
CA GLY A 133 16.82 9.97 4.74
C GLY A 133 17.92 9.36 5.62
N GLU A 134 17.91 9.70 6.91
CA GLU A 134 18.89 9.18 7.89
C GLU A 134 18.85 7.64 8.04
N GLN A 135 17.66 7.06 7.87
CA GLN A 135 17.42 5.62 8.02
C GLN A 135 17.27 4.89 6.68
N GLY A 136 17.62 5.55 5.57
CA GLY A 136 17.45 5.03 4.22
C GLY A 136 16.61 5.93 3.31
N PRO A 137 16.36 5.48 2.06
CA PRO A 137 15.66 6.27 1.08
C PRO A 137 14.20 6.51 1.48
N LEU A 138 13.75 7.75 1.41
CA LEU A 138 12.37 8.15 1.65
C LEU A 138 11.67 8.35 0.30
N THR A 139 10.46 7.82 0.17
CA THR A 139 9.64 7.97 -1.03
C THR A 139 8.44 8.85 -0.73
N LEU A 140 8.13 9.80 -1.60
CA LEU A 140 6.93 10.64 -1.52
C LEU A 140 6.14 10.51 -2.83
N PRO A 141 4.98 9.83 -2.82
CA PRO A 141 4.09 9.79 -3.98
C PRO A 141 3.71 11.20 -4.42
N VAL A 142 3.65 11.43 -5.73
CA VAL A 142 3.28 12.71 -6.33
C VAL A 142 2.14 12.50 -7.32
N VAL A 143 1.07 13.26 -7.13
CA VAL A 143 -0.11 13.21 -8.00
C VAL A 143 -0.35 14.55 -8.68
N SER A 144 -1.16 14.57 -9.74
CA SER A 144 -1.54 15.83 -10.40
C SER A 144 -2.20 16.81 -9.42
N THR A 145 -1.95 18.11 -9.56
CA THR A 145 -2.67 19.17 -8.83
C THR A 145 -4.19 19.11 -9.01
N ALA A 146 -4.68 18.52 -10.11
CA ALA A 146 -6.11 18.29 -10.34
C ALA A 146 -6.68 17.14 -9.50
N ARG A 147 -5.85 16.23 -8.95
CA ARG A 147 -6.30 15.08 -8.16
C ARG A 147 -6.98 15.53 -6.87
N GLN A 148 -8.15 14.96 -6.61
CA GLN A 148 -8.93 15.15 -5.39
C GLN A 148 -9.08 13.82 -4.68
N VAL A 149 -8.62 13.71 -3.44
CA VAL A 149 -8.79 12.51 -2.60
C VAL A 149 -10.28 12.25 -2.40
N ALA A 150 -10.73 11.03 -2.63
CA ALA A 150 -12.14 10.68 -2.59
C ALA A 150 -12.68 10.73 -1.16
N SER A 151 -13.86 11.32 -0.95
CA SER A 151 -14.52 11.34 0.36
C SER A 151 -14.97 9.94 0.82
N ASN A 152 -15.40 9.10 -0.11
CA ASN A 152 -15.55 7.66 0.09
C ASN A 152 -14.39 6.94 -0.63
N PRO A 153 -13.37 6.48 0.11
CA PRO A 153 -12.16 5.95 -0.51
C PRO A 153 -12.32 4.54 -1.06
N ILE A 154 -13.39 3.82 -0.74
CA ILE A 154 -13.63 2.44 -1.21
C ILE A 154 -14.90 2.42 -2.06
N GLN A 155 -14.72 2.16 -3.35
CA GLN A 155 -15.79 2.08 -4.35
C GLN A 155 -15.80 0.69 -4.97
N SER A 156 -16.98 0.08 -5.08
CA SER A 156 -17.16 -1.23 -5.68
C SER A 156 -18.16 -1.14 -6.82
N SER A 157 -17.85 -1.75 -7.95
CA SER A 157 -18.68 -1.73 -9.15
C SER A 157 -18.52 -2.99 -9.98
N SER A 158 -19.53 -3.29 -10.80
CA SER A 158 -19.42 -4.23 -11.90
C SER A 158 -19.24 -3.43 -13.19
N ARG A 159 -18.23 -3.76 -14.00
CA ARG A 159 -17.93 -3.03 -15.25
C ARG A 159 -17.80 -4.00 -16.42
N THR A 160 -18.26 -3.58 -17.59
CA THR A 160 -17.96 -4.26 -18.84
C THR A 160 -16.73 -3.62 -19.48
N ILE A 161 -15.67 -4.40 -19.66
CA ILE A 161 -14.43 -3.97 -20.31
C ILE A 161 -14.22 -4.76 -21.59
N LYS A 162 -13.93 -4.05 -22.69
CA LYS A 162 -13.44 -4.67 -23.92
C LYS A 162 -11.95 -4.91 -23.79
N ALA A 163 -11.53 -6.17 -23.94
CA ALA A 163 -10.13 -6.55 -23.95
C ALA A 163 -9.89 -7.47 -25.15
N GLN A 164 -8.98 -7.05 -26.04
CA GLN A 164 -8.83 -7.64 -27.37
C GLN A 164 -10.19 -7.63 -28.10
N GLN A 165 -10.65 -8.77 -28.64
CA GLN A 165 -11.89 -8.89 -29.41
C GLN A 165 -13.11 -9.34 -28.58
N ARG A 166 -13.03 -9.33 -27.24
CA ARG A 166 -14.10 -9.83 -26.35
C ARG A 166 -14.43 -8.83 -25.24
N SER A 167 -15.70 -8.84 -24.83
CA SER A 167 -16.18 -8.09 -23.66
C SER A 167 -16.18 -8.98 -22.41
N TYR A 168 -15.75 -8.41 -21.28
CA TYR A 168 -15.66 -9.10 -20.00
C TYR A 168 -16.45 -8.31 -18.95
N SER A 169 -17.32 -9.00 -18.21
CA SER A 169 -17.90 -8.44 -16.99
C SER A 169 -16.94 -8.70 -15.83
N ILE A 170 -16.45 -7.63 -15.22
CA ILE A 170 -15.53 -7.68 -14.09
C ILE A 170 -16.21 -7.16 -12.82
N GLN A 171 -15.79 -7.66 -11.67
CA GLN A 171 -15.98 -6.94 -10.41
C GLN A 171 -14.72 -6.13 -10.13
N LEU A 172 -14.89 -4.85 -9.82
CA LEU A 172 -13.81 -3.93 -9.53
C LEU A 172 -14.06 -3.27 -8.18
N VAL A 173 -13.02 -3.28 -7.35
CA VAL A 173 -12.92 -2.41 -6.18
C VAL A 173 -11.78 -1.43 -6.39
N GLU A 174 -12.10 -0.15 -6.32
CA GLU A 174 -11.13 0.94 -6.32
C GLU A 174 -10.95 1.45 -4.90
N VAL A 175 -9.69 1.57 -4.46
CA VAL A 175 -9.32 2.10 -3.15
C VAL A 175 -8.40 3.29 -3.32
N ASP A 176 -8.78 4.45 -2.79
CA ASP A 176 -7.94 5.65 -2.78
C ASP A 176 -6.87 5.54 -1.68
N LEU A 177 -5.63 5.22 -2.07
CA LEU A 177 -4.54 4.96 -1.12
C LEU A 177 -4.04 6.24 -0.41
N LEU A 178 -4.36 7.41 -0.97
CA LEU A 178 -4.03 8.71 -0.37
C LEU A 178 -4.99 9.11 0.75
N HIS A 179 -6.08 8.36 0.93
CA HIS A 179 -7.06 8.69 1.96
C HIS A 179 -6.53 8.36 3.36
N PRO A 180 -6.61 9.29 4.34
CA PRO A 180 -5.98 9.14 5.65
C PRO A 180 -6.51 7.98 6.50
N LYS A 181 -7.74 7.54 6.23
CA LYS A 181 -8.36 6.40 6.94
C LYS A 181 -8.11 5.04 6.29
N VAL A 182 -7.47 4.99 5.13
CA VAL A 182 -7.17 3.73 4.45
C VAL A 182 -5.84 3.20 4.98
N SER A 183 -5.78 1.90 5.25
CA SER A 183 -4.52 1.18 5.41
C SER A 183 -4.61 -0.21 4.78
N LEU A 184 -3.46 -0.79 4.47
CA LEU A 184 -3.34 -2.13 3.87
C LEU A 184 -2.87 -3.15 4.91
N GLY A 185 -3.09 -4.44 4.63
CA GLY A 185 -2.48 -5.52 5.39
C GLY A 185 -2.62 -6.86 4.70
N VAL A 186 -2.04 -7.88 5.34
CA VAL A 186 -2.12 -9.26 4.89
C VAL A 186 -2.83 -10.07 5.97
N GLY A 187 -3.82 -10.87 5.55
CA GLY A 187 -4.47 -11.86 6.40
C GLY A 187 -3.91 -13.25 6.11
N VAL A 188 -3.45 -13.96 7.13
CA VAL A 188 -3.15 -15.39 7.07
C VAL A 188 -4.31 -16.14 7.70
N ALA A 189 -4.83 -17.17 7.03
CA ALA A 189 -5.93 -17.96 7.54
C ALA A 189 -5.63 -18.45 8.96
N ASN A 190 -6.58 -18.26 9.88
CA ASN A 190 -6.49 -18.62 11.29
C ASN A 190 -5.20 -18.18 12.00
N GLY A 191 -4.48 -17.17 11.47
CA GLY A 191 -3.16 -16.77 11.96
C GLY A 191 -2.04 -17.81 11.81
N LYS A 192 -2.26 -18.89 11.04
CA LYS A 192 -1.32 -20.01 10.91
C LYS A 192 -1.06 -20.37 9.45
N ILE A 193 0.21 -20.29 9.04
CA ILE A 193 0.67 -20.75 7.73
C ILE A 193 0.33 -22.23 7.55
N GLY A 194 -0.17 -22.56 6.36
CA GLY A 194 -0.64 -23.91 6.05
C GLY A 194 -2.09 -24.19 6.46
N SER A 195 -2.77 -23.27 7.13
CA SER A 195 -4.21 -23.41 7.37
C SER A 195 -5.04 -22.71 6.29
N VAL A 196 -6.35 -22.96 6.28
CA VAL A 196 -7.30 -22.32 5.36
C VAL A 196 -8.55 -21.82 6.09
N ALA A 197 -9.14 -20.75 5.58
CA ALA A 197 -10.37 -20.18 6.09
C ALA A 197 -11.19 -19.53 4.96
N SER A 198 -12.46 -19.21 5.22
CA SER A 198 -13.22 -18.40 4.26
C SER A 198 -12.66 -16.98 4.18
N LEU A 199 -12.76 -16.34 3.01
CA LEU A 199 -12.31 -14.96 2.81
C LEU A 199 -13.05 -13.98 3.74
N LYS A 200 -14.37 -14.20 3.92
CA LYS A 200 -15.18 -13.45 4.88
C LYS A 200 -14.62 -13.56 6.31
N HIS A 201 -14.32 -14.77 6.77
CA HIS A 201 -13.76 -14.96 8.11
C HIS A 201 -12.44 -14.21 8.29
N MET A 202 -11.52 -14.30 7.32
CA MET A 202 -10.26 -13.53 7.37
C MET A 202 -10.51 -12.02 7.39
N ALA A 203 -11.49 -11.51 6.63
CA ALA A 203 -11.84 -10.10 6.66
C ALA A 203 -12.40 -9.67 8.03
N GLU A 204 -13.35 -10.43 8.58
CA GLU A 204 -14.01 -10.13 9.85
C GLU A 204 -13.05 -10.23 11.04
N GLN A 205 -12.24 -11.29 11.10
CA GLN A 205 -11.24 -11.50 12.15
C GLN A 205 -10.25 -10.33 12.24
N ASN A 206 -9.90 -9.73 11.10
CA ASN A 206 -8.96 -8.61 11.04
C ASN A 206 -9.67 -7.23 11.09
N GLY A 207 -11.00 -7.17 10.99
CA GLY A 207 -11.74 -5.91 10.87
C GLY A 207 -11.52 -5.20 9.53
N ALA A 208 -11.23 -5.94 8.46
CA ALA A 208 -10.99 -5.40 7.12
C ALA A 208 -12.31 -5.00 6.42
N ALA A 209 -12.29 -3.85 5.77
CA ALA A 209 -13.39 -3.37 4.94
C ALA A 209 -13.42 -4.06 3.56
N VAL A 210 -12.27 -4.48 3.04
CA VAL A 210 -12.15 -5.27 1.80
C VAL A 210 -11.17 -6.40 2.03
N ALA A 211 -11.45 -7.56 1.45
CA ALA A 211 -10.50 -8.66 1.35
C ALA A 211 -10.52 -9.27 -0.05
N MET A 212 -9.33 -9.57 -0.58
CA MET A 212 -9.13 -10.31 -1.83
C MET A 212 -8.21 -11.50 -1.56
N ASN A 213 -8.42 -12.61 -2.27
CA ASN A 213 -7.50 -13.75 -2.16
C ASN A 213 -6.05 -13.36 -2.52
N GLY A 214 -5.07 -14.01 -1.90
CA GLY A 214 -3.65 -13.65 -2.08
C GLY A 214 -2.87 -14.62 -2.98
N THR A 215 -1.83 -15.24 -2.41
CA THR A 215 -0.89 -16.12 -3.12
C THR A 215 -1.53 -17.43 -3.55
N PHE A 216 -0.85 -18.14 -4.46
CA PHE A 216 -1.11 -19.57 -4.69
C PHE A 216 -0.78 -20.39 -3.44
N PHE A 217 -1.31 -21.61 -3.36
CA PHE A 217 -1.05 -22.55 -2.27
C PHE A 217 -1.39 -23.99 -2.68
N ASP A 218 -0.96 -24.96 -1.89
CA ASP A 218 -1.23 -26.39 -2.10
C ASP A 218 -2.69 -26.76 -1.82
N ALA A 219 -3.59 -26.32 -2.69
CA ALA A 219 -5.02 -26.35 -2.46
C ALA A 219 -5.70 -27.68 -2.85
N TYR A 220 -4.99 -28.60 -3.51
CA TYR A 220 -5.59 -29.78 -4.15
C TYR A 220 -5.08 -31.12 -3.61
N THR A 221 -4.06 -31.12 -2.76
CA THR A 221 -3.62 -32.35 -2.08
C THR A 221 -4.60 -32.76 -0.98
N SER A 222 -4.49 -34.00 -0.53
CA SER A 222 -5.18 -34.48 0.68
C SER A 222 -4.53 -34.02 1.98
N SER A 223 -3.39 -33.32 1.93
CA SER A 223 -2.68 -32.82 3.12
C SER A 223 -3.54 -31.86 3.92
N ASP A 224 -3.56 -31.99 5.24
CA ASP A 224 -4.19 -31.00 6.13
C ASP A 224 -3.43 -29.67 6.15
N VAL A 225 -2.15 -29.69 5.78
CA VAL A 225 -1.31 -28.50 5.68
C VAL A 225 -1.29 -28.00 4.24
N LYS A 226 -1.94 -26.86 4.03
CA LYS A 226 -2.14 -26.14 2.76
C LYS A 226 -1.09 -25.06 2.57
N VAL A 227 0.16 -25.49 2.30
CA VAL A 227 1.34 -24.60 2.26
C VAL A 227 1.18 -23.53 1.16
N PRO A 228 1.38 -22.23 1.46
CA PRO A 228 1.43 -21.18 0.44
C PRO A 228 2.62 -21.35 -0.52
N TYR A 229 2.48 -20.83 -1.73
CA TYR A 229 3.60 -20.70 -2.67
C TYR A 229 3.96 -19.23 -2.84
N GLY A 230 5.19 -18.86 -2.51
CA GLY A 230 5.69 -17.48 -2.61
C GLY A 230 5.87 -16.81 -1.25
N TYR A 231 6.62 -15.72 -1.20
CA TYR A 231 6.79 -14.91 0.00
C TYR A 231 5.47 -14.34 0.51
N ILE A 232 5.33 -14.35 1.85
CA ILE A 232 4.28 -13.62 2.57
C ILE A 232 4.95 -12.79 3.65
N VAL A 233 4.67 -11.48 3.64
CA VAL A 233 5.03 -10.56 4.72
C VAL A 233 3.76 -10.06 5.39
N GLN A 234 3.73 -10.09 6.72
CA GLN A 234 2.64 -9.59 7.53
C GLN A 234 3.20 -8.79 8.70
N GLY A 235 2.80 -7.52 8.83
CA GLY A 235 3.23 -6.62 9.92
C GLY A 235 4.75 -6.44 9.97
N GLY A 236 5.38 -6.33 8.81
CA GLY A 236 6.83 -6.16 8.64
C GLY A 236 7.67 -7.41 8.91
N LYS A 237 7.05 -8.59 9.00
CA LYS A 237 7.75 -9.87 9.20
C LYS A 237 7.50 -10.82 8.05
N ILE A 238 8.55 -11.46 7.53
CA ILE A 238 8.42 -12.58 6.60
C ILE A 238 7.83 -13.75 7.39
N VAL A 239 6.54 -14.05 7.16
CA VAL A 239 5.83 -15.16 7.81
C VAL A 239 5.87 -16.44 6.98
N HIS A 240 6.15 -16.32 5.67
CA HIS A 240 6.44 -17.45 4.80
C HIS A 240 7.56 -17.09 3.80
N LYS A 241 8.59 -17.92 3.75
CA LYS A 241 9.80 -17.72 2.93
C LYS A 241 9.76 -18.62 1.70
N SER A 242 10.06 -18.06 0.53
CA SER A 242 10.09 -18.77 -0.75
C SER A 242 11.36 -18.42 -1.54
N SER A 243 12.52 -18.85 -1.02
CA SER A 243 13.81 -18.47 -1.60
C SER A 243 13.98 -18.98 -3.03
N GLY A 244 14.49 -18.11 -3.90
CA GLY A 244 14.67 -18.40 -5.33
C GLY A 244 13.41 -18.23 -6.18
N ASP A 245 12.26 -17.90 -5.58
CA ASP A 245 11.03 -17.61 -6.30
C ASP A 245 11.13 -16.27 -7.03
N LYS A 246 10.99 -16.32 -8.36
CA LYS A 246 11.19 -15.18 -9.26
C LYS A 246 9.89 -14.49 -9.63
N ARG A 247 8.74 -15.04 -9.23
CA ARG A 247 7.42 -14.51 -9.59
C ARG A 247 7.23 -13.12 -9.02
N SER A 248 6.44 -12.32 -9.72
CA SER A 248 6.06 -10.98 -9.31
C SER A 248 5.41 -10.97 -7.94
N MET A 249 5.60 -9.87 -7.22
CA MET A 249 4.95 -9.66 -5.94
C MET A 249 4.53 -8.22 -5.72
N VAL A 250 3.45 -8.09 -4.96
CA VAL A 250 3.06 -6.80 -4.38
C VAL A 250 3.79 -6.63 -3.06
N VAL A 251 4.36 -5.45 -2.85
CA VAL A 251 4.95 -4.98 -1.60
C VAL A 251 4.25 -3.68 -1.23
N PHE A 252 3.96 -3.49 0.05
CA PHE A 252 3.46 -2.21 0.54
C PHE A 252 4.00 -1.85 1.93
N THR A 253 4.06 -0.54 2.18
CA THR A 253 4.53 0.04 3.45
C THR A 253 3.35 0.46 4.32
N LYS A 254 3.62 0.84 5.58
CA LYS A 254 2.61 1.37 6.51
C LYS A 254 1.91 2.65 6.02
N ASN A 255 2.54 3.38 5.10
CA ASN A 255 2.03 4.63 4.53
C ASN A 255 1.31 4.41 3.19
N ASN A 256 0.86 3.17 2.91
CA ASN A 256 0.17 2.78 1.68
C ASN A 256 0.97 3.00 0.39
N GLN A 257 2.30 3.09 0.48
CA GLN A 257 3.13 3.07 -0.72
C GLN A 257 3.19 1.63 -1.20
N ILE A 258 2.79 1.43 -2.45
CA ILE A 258 2.62 0.10 -3.03
C ILE A 258 3.49 -0.04 -4.27
N GLU A 259 4.15 -1.19 -4.38
CA GLU A 259 5.10 -1.49 -5.45
C GLU A 259 4.82 -2.89 -5.99
N LEU A 260 4.89 -3.04 -7.31
CA LEU A 260 4.91 -4.37 -7.95
C LEU A 260 6.33 -4.64 -8.46
N ILE A 261 7.03 -5.54 -7.79
CA ILE A 261 8.43 -5.85 -8.04
C ILE A 261 8.61 -7.28 -8.57
N ASP A 262 9.76 -7.55 -9.16
CA ASP A 262 10.15 -8.91 -9.53
C ASP A 262 10.62 -9.65 -8.26
N GLY A 263 10.28 -10.94 -8.12
CA GLY A 263 10.56 -11.71 -6.90
C GLY A 263 12.04 -11.80 -6.54
N LYS A 264 12.92 -11.74 -7.56
CA LYS A 264 14.38 -11.72 -7.38
C LYS A 264 14.89 -10.48 -6.62
N ASP A 265 14.16 -9.37 -6.68
CA ASP A 265 14.56 -8.10 -6.06
C ASP A 265 13.99 -7.96 -4.63
N PHE A 266 13.15 -8.90 -4.20
CA PHE A 266 12.42 -8.81 -2.94
C PHE A 266 13.32 -8.73 -1.72
N GLN A 267 14.35 -9.57 -1.63
CA GLN A 267 15.19 -9.61 -0.43
C GLN A 267 15.88 -8.25 -0.21
N ALA A 268 16.49 -7.69 -1.25
CA ALA A 268 17.09 -6.35 -1.20
C ALA A 268 16.05 -5.27 -0.85
N ARG A 269 14.83 -5.35 -1.41
CA ARG A 269 13.76 -4.41 -1.09
C ARG A 269 13.28 -4.53 0.36
N PHE A 270 13.20 -5.73 0.91
CA PHE A 270 12.82 -5.97 2.30
C PHE A 270 13.92 -5.48 3.27
N ASP A 271 15.18 -5.75 2.94
CA ASP A 271 16.35 -5.34 3.73
C ASP A 271 16.55 -3.81 3.74
N ALA A 272 16.06 -3.10 2.72
CA ALA A 272 15.99 -1.64 2.69
C ALA A 272 15.06 -1.03 3.77
N GLY A 273 14.28 -1.87 4.47
CA GLY A 273 13.37 -1.46 5.54
C GLY A 273 11.98 -1.10 5.03
N ASP A 274 11.12 -0.64 5.95
CA ASP A 274 9.76 -0.09 5.73
C ASP A 274 8.65 -1.00 5.15
N VAL A 275 8.99 -2.16 4.60
CA VAL A 275 8.01 -3.13 4.11
C VAL A 275 7.12 -3.60 5.27
N ASP A 276 5.81 -3.45 5.13
CA ASP A 276 4.83 -3.86 6.14
C ASP A 276 4.05 -5.10 5.70
N GLY A 277 3.77 -5.24 4.41
CA GLY A 277 3.12 -6.41 3.86
C GLY A 277 3.54 -6.72 2.43
N ALA A 278 3.46 -7.99 2.09
CA ALA A 278 3.80 -8.47 0.75
C ALA A 278 3.16 -9.81 0.43
N LEU A 279 2.80 -10.00 -0.83
CA LEU A 279 2.24 -11.25 -1.37
C LEU A 279 2.88 -11.55 -2.73
N GLN A 280 3.57 -12.68 -2.83
CA GLN A 280 4.15 -13.17 -4.08
C GLN A 280 3.21 -14.15 -4.78
N ALA A 281 2.88 -13.85 -6.03
CA ALA A 281 1.97 -14.66 -6.83
C ALA A 281 2.37 -14.62 -8.30
N GLY A 282 2.01 -13.56 -9.02
CA GLY A 282 2.32 -13.38 -10.43
C GLY A 282 1.41 -14.18 -11.37
N PRO A 283 1.62 -14.09 -12.68
CA PRO A 283 2.65 -13.28 -13.35
C PRO A 283 2.37 -11.77 -13.34
N ARG A 284 3.36 -10.97 -13.76
CA ARG A 284 3.22 -9.56 -14.14
C ARG A 284 2.23 -9.44 -15.29
N LEU A 285 1.37 -8.42 -15.21
CA LEU A 285 0.35 -8.15 -16.22
C LEU A 285 0.64 -6.84 -16.95
N VAL A 286 0.86 -5.77 -16.18
CA VAL A 286 1.09 -4.42 -16.70
C VAL A 286 2.32 -3.84 -16.02
N ARG A 287 3.23 -3.28 -16.80
CA ARG A 287 4.41 -2.53 -16.35
C ARG A 287 4.41 -1.17 -17.04
N ASP A 288 4.42 -0.11 -16.24
CA ASP A 288 4.51 1.27 -16.71
C ASP A 288 3.45 1.63 -17.77
N GLY A 289 2.22 1.16 -17.57
CA GLY A 289 1.06 1.40 -18.44
C GLY A 289 1.01 0.51 -19.68
N GLN A 290 1.98 -0.40 -19.83
CA GLN A 290 2.06 -1.33 -20.96
C GLN A 290 1.85 -2.77 -20.51
N VAL A 291 1.21 -3.56 -21.37
CA VAL A 291 1.08 -5.01 -21.15
C VAL A 291 2.49 -5.61 -21.16
N ALA A 292 2.81 -6.41 -20.13
CA ALA A 292 4.15 -6.93 -19.88
C ALA A 292 4.11 -8.40 -19.44
N VAL A 293 3.23 -9.18 -20.06
CA VAL A 293 2.99 -10.59 -19.72
C VAL A 293 4.13 -11.46 -20.24
N ASP A 294 4.86 -12.08 -19.32
CA ASP A 294 5.84 -13.13 -19.61
C ASP A 294 5.90 -14.15 -18.46
N PRO A 295 4.90 -15.04 -18.36
CA PRO A 295 4.84 -16.01 -17.27
C PRO A 295 5.99 -17.03 -17.30
N VAL A 296 6.60 -17.29 -18.47
CA VAL A 296 7.67 -18.28 -18.58
C VAL A 296 8.94 -17.77 -17.90
N SER A 297 9.31 -16.50 -18.06
CA SER A 297 10.46 -15.92 -17.36
C SER A 297 10.27 -15.83 -15.85
N GLU A 298 9.02 -15.76 -15.38
CA GLU A 298 8.64 -15.87 -13.96
C GLU A 298 8.60 -17.31 -13.44
N GLY A 299 8.89 -18.30 -14.28
CA GLY A 299 9.02 -19.71 -13.90
C GLY A 299 7.71 -20.52 -13.93
N PHE A 300 6.64 -19.97 -14.50
CA PHE A 300 5.38 -20.71 -14.64
C PHE A 300 5.48 -21.82 -15.69
N LYS A 301 4.95 -23.00 -15.35
CA LYS A 301 4.89 -24.18 -16.22
C LYS A 301 3.45 -24.71 -16.42
N ASP A 302 2.50 -24.25 -15.62
CA ASP A 302 1.13 -24.75 -15.63
C ASP A 302 0.33 -24.14 -16.79
N PRO A 303 -0.31 -24.95 -17.66
CA PRO A 303 -1.22 -24.47 -18.71
C PRO A 303 -2.32 -23.52 -18.21
N LYS A 304 -2.76 -23.63 -16.95
CA LYS A 304 -3.71 -22.70 -16.31
C LYS A 304 -3.20 -21.26 -16.26
N ILE A 305 -1.89 -21.04 -16.30
CA ILE A 305 -1.29 -19.70 -16.37
C ILE A 305 -0.80 -19.42 -17.79
N LEU A 306 -0.24 -20.42 -18.48
CA LEU A 306 0.38 -20.23 -19.78
C LEU A 306 -0.62 -20.00 -20.93
N THR A 307 -1.74 -20.75 -20.95
CA THR A 307 -2.61 -20.80 -22.14
C THR A 307 -4.11 -20.76 -21.82
N ASN A 308 -4.56 -21.40 -20.74
CA ASN A 308 -5.98 -21.63 -20.50
C ASN A 308 -6.69 -20.39 -19.96
N GLY A 309 -8.00 -20.29 -20.26
CA GLY A 309 -8.91 -19.35 -19.61
C GLY A 309 -9.39 -19.90 -18.26
N GLY A 310 -9.70 -19.02 -17.33
CA GLY A 310 -10.32 -19.37 -16.05
C GLY A 310 -10.67 -18.14 -15.23
N ALA A 311 -11.32 -18.33 -14.09
CA ALA A 311 -11.54 -17.23 -13.15
C ALA A 311 -10.20 -16.64 -12.70
N ARG A 312 -10.11 -15.31 -12.64
CA ARG A 312 -8.87 -14.61 -12.26
C ARG A 312 -9.13 -13.58 -11.19
N SER A 313 -8.10 -13.35 -10.38
CA SER A 313 -7.98 -12.22 -9.48
C SER A 313 -6.71 -11.44 -9.83
N ALA A 314 -6.78 -10.12 -9.79
CA ALA A 314 -5.64 -9.26 -10.08
C ALA A 314 -5.63 -8.04 -9.18
N ILE A 315 -4.41 -7.57 -8.91
CA ILE A 315 -4.13 -6.33 -8.21
C ILE A 315 -3.47 -5.35 -9.20
N GLY A 316 -3.88 -4.10 -9.15
CA GLY A 316 -3.29 -3.03 -9.95
C GLY A 316 -3.20 -1.71 -9.20
N ILE A 317 -2.37 -0.80 -9.72
CA ILE A 317 -2.13 0.52 -9.18
C ILE A 317 -2.25 1.52 -10.32
N THR A 318 -3.03 2.58 -10.15
CA THR A 318 -3.15 3.67 -11.11
C THR A 318 -2.03 4.70 -10.91
N LYS A 319 -1.75 5.55 -11.91
CA LYS A 319 -0.78 6.66 -11.75
C LYS A 319 -1.17 7.64 -10.63
N ASP A 320 -2.48 7.79 -10.37
CA ASP A 320 -3.03 8.68 -9.36
C ASP A 320 -3.26 7.99 -8.00
N GLN A 321 -2.48 6.94 -7.72
CA GLN A 321 -2.36 6.26 -6.43
C GLN A 321 -3.69 5.63 -5.94
N LYS A 322 -4.43 5.00 -6.86
CA LYS A 322 -5.54 4.11 -6.50
C LYS A 322 -5.12 2.66 -6.64
N LEU A 323 -5.51 1.84 -5.67
CA LEU A 323 -5.44 0.39 -5.74
C LEU A 323 -6.68 -0.13 -6.48
N LEU A 324 -6.46 -1.04 -7.41
CA LEU A 324 -7.47 -1.75 -8.17
C LEU A 324 -7.45 -3.22 -7.76
N LEU A 325 -8.59 -3.74 -7.29
CA LEU A 325 -8.79 -5.15 -7.00
C LEU A 325 -9.86 -5.67 -7.97
N VAL A 326 -9.46 -6.56 -8.87
CA VAL A 326 -10.31 -7.04 -9.96
C VAL A 326 -10.49 -8.55 -9.89
N THR A 327 -11.73 -9.00 -10.07
CA THR A 327 -12.03 -10.40 -10.41
C THR A 327 -12.75 -10.48 -11.75
N VAL A 328 -12.46 -11.53 -12.51
CA VAL A 328 -13.12 -11.83 -13.79
C VAL A 328 -13.49 -13.32 -13.86
N PRO A 329 -14.71 -13.70 -14.29
CA PRO A 329 -15.14 -15.10 -14.28
C PRO A 329 -14.33 -16.02 -15.21
N SER A 330 -13.85 -15.50 -16.34
CA SER A 330 -13.05 -16.27 -17.30
C SER A 330 -12.19 -15.36 -18.16
N ALA A 331 -10.87 -15.44 -18.01
CA ALA A 331 -9.89 -14.81 -18.90
C ALA A 331 -8.59 -15.63 -18.95
N THR A 332 -7.86 -15.55 -20.07
CA THR A 332 -6.44 -15.92 -20.13
C THR A 332 -5.59 -14.82 -19.47
N ILE A 333 -4.33 -15.10 -19.14
CA ILE A 333 -3.42 -14.09 -18.58
C ILE A 333 -3.22 -12.88 -19.51
N PRO A 334 -3.00 -13.05 -20.83
CA PRO A 334 -2.96 -11.91 -21.75
C PRO A 334 -4.26 -11.09 -21.77
N GLN A 335 -5.42 -11.73 -21.70
CA GLN A 335 -6.72 -11.03 -21.64
C GLN A 335 -6.84 -10.24 -20.34
N LEU A 336 -6.48 -10.85 -19.20
CA LEU A 336 -6.47 -10.20 -17.90
C LEU A 336 -5.56 -8.96 -17.88
N ALA A 337 -4.38 -9.02 -18.51
CA ALA A 337 -3.51 -7.85 -18.61
C ALA A 337 -4.14 -6.69 -19.38
N HIS A 338 -4.83 -6.99 -20.49
CA HIS A 338 -5.58 -5.99 -21.23
C HIS A 338 -6.76 -5.45 -20.41
N ILE A 339 -7.48 -6.31 -19.69
CA ILE A 339 -8.56 -5.89 -18.76
C ILE A 339 -8.00 -4.91 -17.72
N MET A 340 -6.89 -5.23 -17.06
CA MET A 340 -6.28 -4.38 -16.04
C MET A 340 -5.82 -3.05 -16.62
N LYS A 341 -5.18 -3.05 -17.79
CA LYS A 341 -4.78 -1.81 -18.49
C LYS A 341 -5.99 -0.93 -18.80
N GLN A 342 -7.08 -1.51 -19.32
CA GLN A 342 -8.32 -0.79 -19.62
C GLN A 342 -9.09 -0.35 -18.36
N ALA A 343 -8.90 -1.04 -17.23
CA ALA A 343 -9.40 -0.60 -15.92
C ALA A 343 -8.63 0.60 -15.35
N GLY A 344 -7.51 1.00 -15.98
CA GLY A 344 -6.69 2.14 -15.59
C GLY A 344 -5.39 1.77 -14.86
N ALA A 345 -5.06 0.48 -14.78
CA ALA A 345 -3.84 0.04 -14.12
C ALA A 345 -2.60 0.55 -14.88
N TYR A 346 -1.72 1.23 -14.14
CA TYR A 346 -0.37 1.57 -14.59
C TYR A 346 0.64 0.47 -14.24
N GLN A 347 0.43 -0.19 -13.10
CA GLN A 347 1.09 -1.43 -12.72
C GLN A 347 0.01 -2.47 -12.44
N ALA A 348 0.20 -3.73 -12.82
CA ALA A 348 -0.69 -4.82 -12.42
C ALA A 348 0.01 -6.17 -12.40
N MET A 349 -0.45 -7.07 -11.53
CA MET A 349 -0.05 -8.47 -11.50
C MET A 349 -1.25 -9.38 -11.17
N ASN A 350 -1.12 -10.63 -11.56
CA ASN A 350 -2.08 -11.69 -11.27
C ASN A 350 -1.89 -12.22 -9.83
N LEU A 351 -2.99 -12.63 -9.21
CA LEU A 351 -3.04 -13.35 -7.93
C LEU A 351 -3.57 -14.79 -8.16
N ASP A 352 -3.78 -15.56 -7.10
CA ASP A 352 -4.40 -16.89 -7.26
C ASP A 352 -5.79 -16.77 -7.91
N GLY A 353 -6.15 -17.75 -8.73
CA GLY A 353 -7.33 -17.73 -9.58
C GLY A 353 -8.25 -18.93 -9.37
N GLY A 354 -9.06 -19.24 -10.37
CA GLY A 354 -9.98 -20.38 -10.35
C GLY A 354 -10.91 -20.33 -9.15
N ALA A 355 -11.06 -21.44 -8.43
CA ALA A 355 -11.93 -21.47 -7.25
C ALA A 355 -11.39 -20.64 -6.08
N SER A 356 -10.15 -20.15 -6.13
CA SER A 356 -9.62 -19.21 -5.13
C SER A 356 -10.06 -17.77 -5.38
N SER A 357 -10.51 -17.43 -6.58
CA SER A 357 -10.89 -16.06 -6.92
C SER A 357 -12.01 -15.55 -6.03
N GLY A 358 -11.72 -14.50 -5.26
CA GLY A 358 -12.61 -13.97 -4.25
C GLY A 358 -12.41 -12.49 -4.00
N LEU A 359 -13.53 -11.79 -3.80
CA LEU A 359 -13.55 -10.37 -3.48
C LEU A 359 -14.71 -10.09 -2.51
N TYR A 360 -14.35 -9.70 -1.29
CA TYR A 360 -15.25 -9.36 -0.20
C TYR A 360 -15.15 -7.86 0.10
N VAL A 361 -16.29 -7.17 0.20
CA VAL A 361 -16.36 -5.71 0.33
C VAL A 361 -17.48 -5.35 1.30
N LYS A 362 -17.16 -4.62 2.37
CA LYS A 362 -18.11 -3.99 3.30
C LYS A 362 -19.24 -4.94 3.73
N GLY A 363 -18.91 -6.16 4.14
CA GLY A 363 -19.90 -7.13 4.64
C GLY A 363 -20.41 -8.16 3.63
N ARG A 364 -20.11 -8.02 2.33
CA ARG A 364 -20.67 -8.86 1.26
C ARG A 364 -19.63 -9.33 0.24
N TYR A 365 -19.88 -10.48 -0.39
CA TYR A 365 -19.09 -10.92 -1.53
C TYR A 365 -19.51 -10.19 -2.80
N ALA A 366 -18.54 -9.57 -3.47
CA ALA A 366 -18.64 -9.23 -4.90
C ALA A 366 -18.29 -10.45 -5.77
N THR A 367 -17.39 -11.30 -5.28
CA THR A 367 -17.07 -12.60 -5.88
C THR A 367 -16.83 -13.60 -4.77
N SER A 368 -17.63 -14.66 -4.74
CA SER A 368 -17.49 -15.73 -3.75
C SER A 368 -16.41 -16.71 -4.19
N PRO A 369 -15.40 -17.00 -3.35
CA PRO A 369 -14.49 -18.12 -3.60
C PRO A 369 -15.27 -19.45 -3.64
N GLY A 370 -14.82 -20.36 -4.51
CA GLY A 370 -15.26 -21.75 -4.52
C GLY A 370 -14.52 -22.67 -3.55
N ARG A 371 -13.55 -22.15 -2.78
CA ARG A 371 -12.80 -22.90 -1.75
C ARG A 371 -12.37 -22.01 -0.58
N ALA A 372 -11.96 -22.64 0.52
CA ALA A 372 -11.24 -21.97 1.59
C ALA A 372 -9.82 -21.56 1.14
N LEU A 373 -9.33 -20.43 1.64
CA LEU A 373 -8.12 -19.77 1.17
C LEU A 373 -7.04 -19.76 2.26
N SER A 374 -5.77 -19.74 1.84
CA SER A 374 -4.63 -19.71 2.75
C SER A 374 -4.30 -18.30 3.26
N ASN A 375 -4.44 -17.29 2.42
CA ASN A 375 -4.12 -15.90 2.76
C ASN A 375 -4.91 -14.92 1.90
N SER A 376 -4.87 -13.64 2.30
CA SER A 376 -5.61 -12.56 1.67
C SER A 376 -4.87 -11.23 1.76
N LEU A 377 -5.10 -10.38 0.75
CA LEU A 377 -4.85 -8.95 0.85
C LEU A 377 -6.05 -8.29 1.55
N LEU A 378 -5.77 -7.43 2.52
CA LEU A 378 -6.75 -6.73 3.32
C LEU A 378 -6.65 -5.22 3.10
N VAL A 379 -7.80 -4.55 3.08
CA VAL A 379 -7.90 -3.09 3.12
C VAL A 379 -8.76 -2.72 4.32
N PHE A 380 -8.19 -1.89 5.19
CA PHE A 380 -8.86 -1.37 6.37
C PHE A 380 -9.39 0.04 6.09
N LEU A 381 -10.48 0.37 6.75
CA LEU A 381 -11.01 1.72 6.82
C LEU A 381 -11.16 2.08 8.29
N GLN A 382 -10.24 2.89 8.80
CA GLN A 382 -10.26 3.37 10.18
C GLN A 382 -11.53 4.19 10.42
N LYS A 383 -12.12 4.04 11.61
CA LYS A 383 -13.37 4.73 11.97
C LYS A 383 -13.14 6.22 12.22
#